data_AF-A0A8C9K3L0-F1
#
_entry.id   AF-A0A8C9K3L0-F1
#
_cell.length_a   1.000
_cell.length_b   1.000
_cell.length_c   1.000
_cell.angle_alpha   90.00
_cell.angle_beta   90.00
_cell.angle_gamma   90.00
#
_symmetry.space_group_name_H-M   'P 1'
#
loop_
_entity.id
_entity.type
_entity.pdbx_description
1 polymer ?
#
loop_
_entity_poly.entity_id
_entity_poly.type
_entity_poly.pdbx_seq_one_letter_code
_entity_poly.pdbx_strand_id
1 'polypeptide(L)'
;FLFNVFFDLLTVQEYEDTWAALHRRAKECASAGELVDSEVVMLSAHWEKKKTSLVELQEQLQQLPGLIADLESMAANLTHLEASFEEVEDHLLNLENLCGQCELERYKHMQSQQLESYKKKKRKELETFKAELDAEHTQKVLEMEHTQQTKLKERQKFFEEAFQQDMEQYLSTGYLQIAERRGKLVPRVLPAVLGGRAGCCWAPASIQDSPTTKNALVQSVDHSVDKAEKPCLTAGLAVWCAGAILTHPETRLCVLS
;
A
#
# COMPACT_ATOMS: atom_id res chain seq x y z
N PHE A 1 85.15 -1.54 -115.57
CA PHE A 1 83.95 -2.40 -115.48
C PHE A 1 83.88 -3.16 -114.15
N LEU A 2 84.83 -4.04 -113.81
CA LEU A 2 84.79 -4.79 -112.54
C LEU A 2 84.73 -3.93 -111.25
N PHE A 3 85.42 -2.78 -111.23
CA PHE A 3 85.44 -1.89 -110.06
C PHE A 3 84.09 -1.17 -109.80
N ASN A 4 83.39 -0.74 -110.87
CA ASN A 4 82.06 -0.15 -110.74
C ASN A 4 81.01 -1.21 -110.35
N VAL A 5 81.12 -2.42 -110.88
CA VAL A 5 80.23 -3.54 -110.49
C VAL A 5 80.45 -3.94 -109.03
N PHE A 6 81.69 -3.91 -108.53
CA PHE A 6 82.00 -4.17 -107.13
C PHE A 6 81.50 -3.05 -106.20
N PHE A 7 81.64 -1.79 -106.61
CA PHE A 7 81.13 -0.64 -105.85
C PHE A 7 79.59 -0.61 -105.80
N ASP A 8 78.91 -0.88 -106.93
CA ASP A 8 77.45 -0.97 -106.98
C ASP A 8 76.93 -2.17 -106.17
N LEU A 9 77.63 -3.32 -106.19
CA LEU A 9 77.26 -4.48 -105.36
C LEU A 9 77.47 -4.20 -103.85
N LEU A 10 78.54 -3.50 -103.49
CA LEU A 10 78.84 -3.13 -102.11
C LEU A 10 77.80 -2.14 -101.55
N THR A 11 77.43 -1.12 -102.33
CA THR A 11 76.40 -0.14 -101.95
C THR A 11 75.01 -0.76 -101.82
N VAL A 12 74.67 -1.75 -102.66
CA VAL A 12 73.41 -2.51 -102.53
C VAL A 12 73.41 -3.37 -101.26
N GLN A 13 74.52 -4.01 -100.91
CA GLN A 13 74.60 -4.87 -99.74
C GLN A 13 74.56 -4.08 -98.41
N GLU A 14 75.20 -2.91 -98.32
CA GLU A 14 75.09 -2.04 -97.15
C GLU A 14 73.65 -1.52 -96.92
N TYR A 15 72.91 -1.25 -98.00
CA TYR A 15 71.50 -0.88 -97.92
C TYR A 15 70.63 -2.04 -97.43
N GLU A 16 70.86 -3.25 -97.93
CA GLU A 16 70.17 -4.47 -97.49
C GLU A 16 70.38 -4.74 -96.00
N ASP A 17 71.62 -4.63 -95.51
CA ASP A 17 71.96 -4.81 -94.09
C ASP A 17 71.31 -3.73 -93.20
N THR A 18 71.32 -2.47 -93.65
CA THR A 18 70.67 -1.35 -92.94
C THR A 18 69.15 -1.53 -92.88
N TRP A 19 68.54 -1.98 -93.96
CA TRP A 19 67.12 -2.25 -94.05
C TRP A 19 66.72 -3.43 -93.15
N ALA A 20 67.51 -4.50 -93.14
CA ALA A 20 67.31 -5.64 -92.25
C ALA A 20 67.42 -5.24 -90.77
N ALA A 21 68.40 -4.39 -90.42
CA ALA A 21 68.55 -3.85 -89.06
C ALA A 21 67.37 -2.94 -88.65
N LEU A 22 66.86 -2.12 -89.57
CA LEU A 22 65.68 -1.28 -89.34
C LEU A 22 64.43 -2.14 -89.09
N HIS A 23 64.18 -3.15 -89.92
CA HIS A 23 63.05 -4.07 -89.73
C HIS A 23 63.13 -4.86 -88.43
N ARG A 24 64.33 -5.32 -88.05
CA ARG A 24 64.56 -5.99 -86.77
C ARG A 24 64.19 -5.06 -85.62
N ARG A 25 64.70 -3.82 -85.60
CA ARG A 25 64.36 -2.81 -84.58
C ARG A 25 62.88 -2.44 -84.58
N ALA A 26 62.25 -2.34 -85.75
CA ALA A 26 60.81 -2.06 -85.84
C ALA A 26 59.99 -3.20 -85.23
N LYS A 27 60.39 -4.47 -85.45
CA LYS A 27 59.76 -5.64 -84.84
C LYS A 27 59.97 -5.70 -83.33
N GLU A 28 61.19 -5.43 -82.86
CA GLU A 28 61.51 -5.33 -81.44
C GLU A 28 60.69 -4.20 -80.77
N CYS A 29 60.61 -3.03 -81.40
CA CYS A 29 59.81 -1.91 -80.94
C CYS A 29 58.32 -2.25 -80.89
N ALA A 30 57.78 -2.95 -81.89
CA ALA A 30 56.40 -3.41 -81.89
C ALA A 30 56.14 -4.39 -80.73
N SER A 31 57.04 -5.37 -80.51
CA SER A 31 56.91 -6.33 -79.41
C SER A 31 57.01 -5.68 -78.02
N ALA A 32 57.88 -4.67 -77.87
CA ALA A 32 57.96 -3.89 -76.64
C ALA A 32 56.69 -3.04 -76.43
N GLY A 33 56.13 -2.49 -77.51
CA GLY A 33 54.85 -1.78 -77.48
C GLY A 33 53.69 -2.67 -77.05
N GLU A 34 53.60 -3.89 -77.57
CA GLU A 34 52.58 -4.89 -77.18
C GLU A 34 52.70 -5.28 -75.70
N LEU A 35 53.93 -5.44 -75.18
CA LEU A 35 54.14 -5.75 -73.76
C LEU A 35 53.64 -4.60 -72.87
N VAL A 36 54.03 -3.37 -73.15
CA VAL A 36 53.60 -2.19 -72.38
C VAL A 36 52.08 -2.00 -72.47
N ASP A 37 51.49 -2.19 -73.64
CA ASP A 37 50.03 -2.14 -73.81
C ASP A 37 49.32 -3.19 -72.92
N SER A 38 49.84 -4.43 -72.90
CA SER A 38 49.29 -5.47 -72.03
C SER A 38 49.38 -5.13 -70.53
N GLU A 39 50.48 -4.50 -70.10
CA GLU A 39 50.65 -4.04 -68.71
C GLU A 39 49.68 -2.90 -68.37
N VAL A 40 49.49 -1.95 -69.28
CA VAL A 40 48.54 -0.84 -69.12
C VAL A 40 47.10 -1.36 -69.02
N VAL A 41 46.72 -2.31 -69.87
CA VAL A 41 45.41 -2.96 -69.81
C VAL A 41 45.23 -3.68 -68.47
N MET A 42 46.23 -4.43 -68.01
CA MET A 42 46.17 -5.11 -66.71
C MET A 42 46.06 -4.12 -65.54
N LEU A 43 46.83 -3.03 -65.55
CA LEU A 43 46.77 -1.99 -64.51
C LEU A 43 45.41 -1.27 -64.51
N SER A 44 44.85 -0.97 -65.67
CA SER A 44 43.52 -0.35 -65.78
C SER A 44 42.41 -1.26 -65.25
N ALA A 45 42.47 -2.56 -65.56
CA ALA A 45 41.53 -3.55 -65.02
C ALA A 45 41.65 -3.66 -63.48
N HIS A 46 42.87 -3.65 -62.95
CA HIS A 46 43.09 -3.65 -61.50
C HIS A 46 42.56 -2.36 -60.85
N TRP A 47 42.77 -1.20 -61.47
CA TRP A 47 42.25 0.08 -60.99
C TRP A 47 40.72 0.10 -60.96
N GLU A 48 40.05 -0.30 -62.04
CA GLU A 48 38.59 -0.34 -62.08
C GLU A 48 38.03 -1.30 -61.02
N LYS A 49 38.66 -2.46 -60.78
CA LYS A 49 38.27 -3.36 -59.69
C LYS A 49 38.41 -2.70 -58.31
N LYS A 50 39.50 -1.96 -58.06
CA LYS A 50 39.68 -1.23 -56.80
C LYS A 50 38.66 -0.13 -56.62
N LYS A 51 38.34 0.59 -57.70
CA LYS A 51 37.33 1.64 -57.73
C LYS A 51 35.94 1.07 -57.44
N THR A 52 35.53 -0.04 -58.06
CA THR A 52 34.24 -0.68 -57.77
C THR A 52 34.15 -1.09 -56.29
N SER A 53 35.20 -1.73 -55.74
CA SER A 53 35.23 -2.09 -54.32
C SER A 53 35.17 -0.87 -53.38
N LEU A 54 35.75 0.27 -53.77
CA LEU A 54 35.67 1.51 -52.99
C LEU A 54 34.26 2.10 -53.01
N VAL A 55 33.59 2.06 -54.16
CA VAL A 55 32.19 2.52 -54.29
C VAL A 55 31.26 1.64 -53.45
N GLU A 56 31.42 0.32 -53.46
CA GLU A 56 30.65 -0.60 -52.60
C GLU A 56 30.84 -0.28 -51.11
N LEU A 57 32.07 -0.02 -50.67
CA LEU A 57 32.35 0.37 -49.29
C LEU A 57 31.73 1.74 -48.96
N GLN A 58 31.80 2.70 -49.89
CA GLN A 58 31.18 4.00 -49.73
C GLN A 58 29.66 3.89 -49.57
N GLU A 59 29.00 3.03 -50.36
CA GLU A 59 27.57 2.74 -50.23
C GLU A 59 27.23 2.13 -48.87
N GLN A 60 28.06 1.20 -48.36
CA GLN A 60 27.89 0.66 -47.01
C GLN A 60 28.03 1.74 -45.93
N LEU A 61 29.01 2.63 -46.06
CA LEU A 61 29.20 3.75 -45.13
C LEU A 61 28.02 4.74 -45.17
N GLN A 62 27.40 4.93 -46.34
CA GLN A 62 26.22 5.78 -46.49
C GLN A 62 24.97 5.22 -45.78
N GLN A 63 24.94 3.95 -45.39
CA GLN A 63 23.84 3.36 -44.63
C GLN A 63 23.96 3.59 -43.10
N LEU A 64 25.16 3.91 -42.60
CA LEU A 64 25.40 4.13 -41.17
C LEU A 64 24.49 5.21 -40.53
N PRO A 65 24.22 6.37 -41.18
CA PRO A 65 23.30 7.36 -40.64
C PRO A 65 21.88 6.83 -40.43
N GLY A 66 21.41 5.92 -41.29
CA GLY A 66 20.10 5.26 -41.13
C GLY A 66 20.07 4.39 -39.89
N LEU A 67 21.11 3.55 -39.71
CA LEU A 67 21.25 2.73 -38.50
C LEU A 67 21.37 3.57 -37.22
N ILE A 68 22.06 4.71 -37.28
CA ILE A 68 22.14 5.65 -36.16
C ILE A 68 20.74 6.21 -35.84
N ALA A 69 19.98 6.64 -36.84
CA ALA A 69 18.62 7.15 -36.63
C ALA A 69 17.69 6.07 -36.04
N ASP A 70 17.81 4.82 -36.47
CA ASP A 70 17.06 3.70 -35.91
C ASP A 70 17.44 3.44 -34.43
N LEU A 71 18.73 3.50 -34.09
CA LEU A 71 19.20 3.38 -32.71
C LEU A 71 18.73 4.55 -31.84
N GLU A 72 18.76 5.77 -32.35
CA GLU A 72 18.23 6.96 -31.67
C GLU A 72 16.73 6.84 -31.41
N SER A 73 15.97 6.32 -32.38
CA SER A 73 14.54 6.03 -32.24
C SER A 73 14.28 4.93 -31.19
N MET A 74 15.04 3.84 -31.22
CA MET A 74 14.95 2.79 -30.20
C MET A 74 15.29 3.32 -28.81
N ALA A 75 16.31 4.19 -28.69
CA ALA A 75 16.66 4.85 -27.44
C ALA A 75 15.51 5.74 -26.94
N ALA A 76 14.89 6.53 -27.83
CA ALA A 76 13.72 7.35 -27.47
C ALA A 76 12.55 6.47 -26.97
N ASN A 77 12.27 5.36 -27.63
CA ASN A 77 11.22 4.42 -27.20
C ASN A 77 11.51 3.81 -25.82
N LEU A 78 12.79 3.48 -25.53
CA LEU A 78 13.19 3.00 -24.21
C LEU A 78 12.96 4.08 -23.14
N THR A 79 13.38 5.32 -23.38
CA THR A 79 13.17 6.42 -22.42
C THR A 79 11.67 6.69 -22.16
N HIS A 80 10.83 6.57 -23.19
CA HIS A 80 9.38 6.68 -23.04
C HIS A 80 8.80 5.52 -22.22
N LEU A 81 9.28 4.30 -22.47
CA LEU A 81 8.84 3.12 -21.74
C LEU A 81 9.24 3.19 -20.26
N GLU A 82 10.46 3.65 -19.96
CA GLU A 82 10.93 3.92 -18.60
C GLU A 82 10.00 4.91 -17.89
N ALA A 83 9.67 6.05 -18.51
CA ALA A 83 8.74 7.02 -17.94
C ALA A 83 7.33 6.43 -17.70
N SER A 84 6.85 5.57 -18.62
CA SER A 84 5.55 4.91 -18.44
C SER A 84 5.55 3.90 -17.30
N PHE A 85 6.68 3.24 -17.01
CA PHE A 85 6.80 2.35 -15.87
C PHE A 85 6.86 3.13 -14.56
N GLU A 86 7.59 4.24 -14.50
CA GLU A 86 7.57 5.14 -13.34
C GLU A 86 6.14 5.61 -13.02
N GLU A 87 5.37 6.01 -14.04
CA GLU A 87 3.97 6.40 -13.84
C GLU A 87 3.12 5.24 -13.27
N VAL A 88 3.28 4.02 -13.77
CA VAL A 88 2.56 2.85 -13.24
C VAL A 88 2.96 2.55 -11.79
N GLU A 89 4.25 2.65 -11.46
CA GLU A 89 4.75 2.48 -10.09
C GLU A 89 4.12 3.50 -9.14
N ASP A 90 4.04 4.78 -9.53
CA ASP A 90 3.38 5.83 -8.76
C ASP A 90 1.88 5.53 -8.53
N HIS A 91 1.17 5.06 -9.56
CA HIS A 91 -0.24 4.68 -9.44
C HIS A 91 -0.43 3.48 -8.49
N LEU A 92 0.47 2.49 -8.52
CA LEU A 92 0.43 1.34 -7.61
C LEU A 92 0.68 1.76 -6.16
N LEU A 93 1.65 2.64 -5.91
CA LEU A 93 1.91 3.20 -4.59
C LEU A 93 0.70 3.98 -4.06
N ASN A 94 0.04 4.76 -4.90
CA ASN A 94 -1.19 5.46 -4.52
C ASN A 94 -2.32 4.49 -4.17
N LEU A 95 -2.49 3.41 -4.95
CA LEU A 95 -3.48 2.38 -4.67
C LEU A 95 -3.23 1.69 -3.33
N GLU A 96 -1.97 1.33 -3.02
CA GLU A 96 -1.58 0.74 -1.74
C GLU A 96 -1.92 1.67 -0.56
N ASN A 97 -1.60 2.96 -0.69
CA ASN A 97 -1.94 3.97 0.30
C ASN A 97 -3.46 4.08 0.53
N LEU A 98 -4.25 4.09 -0.55
CA LEU A 98 -5.72 4.13 -0.46
C LEU A 98 -6.29 2.86 0.19
N CYS A 99 -5.75 1.69 -0.12
CA CYS A 99 -6.12 0.43 0.52
C CYS A 99 -5.85 0.48 2.03
N GLY A 100 -4.66 0.91 2.44
CA GLY A 100 -4.32 1.06 3.87
C GLY A 100 -5.24 2.05 4.60
N GLN A 101 -5.61 3.15 3.95
CA GLN A 101 -6.59 4.10 4.51
C GLN A 101 -7.97 3.48 4.66
N CYS A 102 -8.44 2.73 3.65
CA CYS A 102 -9.74 2.07 3.69
C CYS A 102 -9.82 1.03 4.82
N GLU A 103 -8.77 0.25 5.03
CA GLU A 103 -8.68 -0.72 6.12
C GLU A 103 -8.68 -0.04 7.49
N LEU A 104 -7.91 1.03 7.64
CA LEU A 104 -7.87 1.82 8.86
C LEU A 104 -9.23 2.42 9.21
N GLU A 105 -9.92 3.01 8.24
CA GLU A 105 -11.26 3.57 8.45
C GLU A 105 -12.29 2.48 8.78
N ARG A 106 -12.22 1.32 8.14
CA ARG A 106 -13.05 0.16 8.50
C ARG A 106 -12.81 -0.30 9.93
N TYR A 107 -11.56 -0.35 10.37
CA TYR A 107 -11.20 -0.74 11.73
C TYR A 107 -11.75 0.25 12.76
N LYS A 108 -11.51 1.56 12.56
CA LYS A 108 -12.06 2.61 13.42
C LYS A 108 -13.59 2.54 13.49
N HIS A 109 -14.24 2.34 12.34
CA HIS A 109 -15.69 2.24 12.27
C HIS A 109 -16.21 1.03 13.06
N MET A 110 -15.59 -0.14 12.89
CA MET A 110 -15.95 -1.36 13.62
C MET A 110 -15.79 -1.16 15.14
N GLN A 111 -14.68 -0.58 15.59
CA GLN A 111 -14.48 -0.30 17.03
C GLN A 111 -15.51 0.67 17.59
N SER A 112 -15.83 1.74 16.84
CA SER A 112 -16.86 2.70 17.23
C SER A 112 -18.23 2.02 17.37
N GLN A 113 -18.61 1.17 16.41
CA GLN A 113 -19.85 0.39 16.47
C GLN A 113 -19.89 -0.58 17.66
N GLN A 114 -18.77 -1.27 17.94
CA GLN A 114 -18.66 -2.17 19.09
C GLN A 114 -18.84 -1.41 20.40
N LEU A 115 -18.21 -0.24 20.52
CA LEU A 115 -18.31 0.62 21.71
C LEU A 115 -19.74 1.14 21.90
N GLU A 116 -20.40 1.60 20.85
CA GLU A 116 -21.79 2.05 20.92
C GLU A 116 -22.76 0.92 21.25
N SER A 117 -22.54 -0.27 20.70
CA SER A 117 -23.32 -1.48 21.02
C SER A 117 -23.16 -1.88 22.49
N TYR A 118 -21.91 -1.85 23.00
CA TYR A 118 -21.61 -2.12 24.41
C TYR A 118 -22.29 -1.10 25.35
N LYS A 119 -22.14 0.19 25.07
CA LYS A 119 -22.79 1.27 25.85
C LYS A 119 -24.31 1.09 25.86
N LYS A 120 -24.93 0.77 24.72
CA LYS A 120 -26.37 0.51 24.62
C LYS A 120 -26.79 -0.70 25.45
N LYS A 121 -26.03 -1.79 25.42
CA LYS A 121 -26.27 -2.98 26.25
C LYS A 121 -26.20 -2.62 27.74
N LYS A 122 -25.19 -1.86 28.16
CA LYS A 122 -25.04 -1.42 29.55
C LYS A 122 -26.16 -0.50 30.02
N ARG A 123 -26.64 0.41 29.18
CA ARG A 123 -27.83 1.22 29.49
C ARG A 123 -29.06 0.35 29.73
N LYS A 124 -29.31 -0.62 28.86
CA LYS A 124 -30.44 -1.56 29.00
C LYS A 124 -30.35 -2.41 30.26
N GLU A 125 -29.19 -3.00 30.54
CA GLU A 125 -28.96 -3.78 31.77
C GLU A 125 -29.26 -2.93 33.01
N LEU A 126 -28.82 -1.67 33.03
CA LEU A 126 -29.06 -0.77 34.14
C LEU A 126 -30.55 -0.38 34.28
N GLU A 127 -31.27 -0.20 33.16
CA GLU A 127 -32.72 0.02 33.16
C GLU A 127 -33.49 -1.21 33.67
N THR A 128 -33.09 -2.43 33.28
CA THR A 128 -33.73 -3.66 33.77
C THR A 128 -33.49 -3.88 35.25
N PHE A 129 -32.25 -3.71 35.73
CA PHE A 129 -31.94 -3.82 37.16
C PHE A 129 -32.72 -2.81 38.00
N LYS A 130 -32.91 -1.58 37.50
CA LYS A 130 -33.76 -0.58 38.17
C LYS A 130 -35.22 -1.03 38.25
N ALA A 131 -35.79 -1.48 37.14
CA ALA A 131 -37.18 -1.94 37.11
C ALA A 131 -37.43 -3.16 38.00
N GLU A 132 -36.48 -4.11 38.03
CA GLU A 132 -36.52 -5.27 38.94
C GLU A 132 -36.49 -4.84 40.41
N LEU A 133 -35.60 -3.90 40.76
CA LEU A 133 -35.49 -3.39 42.12
C LEU A 133 -36.76 -2.63 42.56
N ASP A 134 -37.34 -1.83 41.67
CA ASP A 134 -38.59 -1.10 41.92
C ASP A 134 -39.78 -2.07 42.10
N ALA A 135 -39.83 -3.14 41.31
CA ALA A 135 -40.83 -4.19 41.44
C ALA A 135 -40.67 -4.97 42.76
N GLU A 136 -39.45 -5.35 43.12
CA GLU A 136 -39.15 -6.03 44.38
C GLU A 136 -39.50 -5.15 45.59
N HIS A 137 -39.18 -3.85 45.52
CA HIS A 137 -39.55 -2.89 46.56
C HIS A 137 -41.08 -2.78 46.71
N THR A 138 -41.80 -2.63 45.59
CA THR A 138 -43.27 -2.56 45.59
C THR A 138 -43.89 -3.83 46.16
N GLN A 139 -43.38 -5.00 45.77
CA GLN A 139 -43.84 -6.29 46.30
C GLN A 139 -43.61 -6.41 47.81
N LYS A 140 -42.42 -6.05 48.31
CA LYS A 140 -42.12 -6.05 49.75
C LYS A 140 -43.05 -5.12 50.53
N VAL A 141 -43.35 -3.94 49.98
CA VAL A 141 -44.31 -3.00 50.59
C VAL A 141 -45.70 -3.64 50.69
N LEU A 142 -46.20 -4.25 49.61
CA LEU A 142 -47.50 -4.94 49.61
C LEU A 142 -47.54 -6.12 50.59
N GLU A 143 -46.49 -6.93 50.67
CA GLU A 143 -46.38 -8.04 51.63
C GLU A 143 -46.38 -7.55 53.08
N MET A 144 -45.65 -6.46 53.36
CA MET A 144 -45.65 -5.83 54.68
C MET A 144 -47.04 -5.30 55.04
N GLU A 145 -47.72 -4.61 54.12
CA GLU A 145 -49.08 -4.11 54.32
C GLU A 145 -50.08 -5.25 54.56
N HIS A 146 -50.03 -6.32 53.77
CA HIS A 146 -50.89 -7.48 53.94
C HIS A 146 -50.65 -8.15 55.29
N THR A 147 -49.39 -8.34 55.67
CA THR A 147 -49.02 -8.89 56.99
C THR A 147 -49.54 -8.02 58.13
N GLN A 148 -49.46 -6.69 58.00
CA GLN A 148 -50.02 -5.76 58.98
C GLN A 148 -51.55 -5.87 59.06
N GLN A 149 -52.24 -5.94 57.91
CA GLN A 149 -53.70 -6.09 57.87
C GLN A 149 -54.18 -7.41 58.50
N THR A 150 -53.51 -8.53 58.22
CA THR A 150 -53.86 -9.83 58.81
C THR A 150 -53.71 -9.79 60.32
N LYS A 151 -52.61 -9.22 60.85
CA LYS A 151 -52.42 -9.03 62.29
C LYS A 151 -53.53 -8.19 62.94
N LEU A 152 -54.02 -7.15 62.25
CA LEU A 152 -55.13 -6.33 62.76
C LEU A 152 -56.46 -7.09 62.73
N LYS A 153 -56.74 -7.84 61.66
CA LYS A 153 -57.94 -8.68 61.54
C LYS A 153 -57.99 -9.80 62.57
N GLU A 154 -56.88 -10.50 62.80
CA GLU A 154 -56.79 -11.53 63.84
C GLU A 154 -57.07 -10.96 65.23
N ARG A 155 -56.51 -9.77 65.53
CA ARG A 155 -56.82 -9.06 66.78
C ARG A 155 -58.30 -8.72 66.90
N GLN A 156 -58.90 -8.20 65.82
CA GLN A 156 -60.32 -7.90 65.80
C GLN A 156 -61.16 -9.16 66.03
N LYS A 157 -60.83 -10.27 65.36
CA LYS A 157 -61.50 -11.56 65.53
C LYS A 157 -61.40 -12.08 66.96
N PHE A 158 -60.23 -11.96 67.59
CA PHE A 158 -60.04 -12.34 68.99
C PHE A 158 -60.96 -11.55 69.93
N PHE A 159 -61.14 -10.26 69.70
CA PHE A 159 -62.07 -9.45 70.49
C PHE A 159 -63.54 -9.82 70.22
N GLU A 160 -63.90 -10.08 68.97
CA GLU A 160 -65.25 -10.50 68.61
C GLU A 160 -65.62 -11.85 69.24
N GLU A 161 -64.71 -12.83 69.17
CA GLU A 161 -64.89 -14.14 69.81
C GLU A 161 -65.02 -14.01 71.34
N ALA A 162 -64.22 -13.15 71.97
CA ALA A 162 -64.35 -12.86 73.39
C ALA A 162 -65.70 -12.21 73.74
N PHE A 163 -66.17 -11.26 72.92
CA PHE A 163 -67.47 -10.62 73.11
C PHE A 163 -68.64 -11.60 72.93
N GLN A 164 -68.54 -12.49 71.93
CA GLN A 164 -69.55 -13.50 71.68
C GLN A 164 -69.66 -14.49 72.85
N GLN A 165 -68.52 -14.91 73.41
CA GLN A 165 -68.50 -15.73 74.63
C GLN A 165 -69.15 -15.01 75.81
N ASP A 166 -68.84 -13.73 76.01
CA ASP A 166 -69.44 -12.90 77.05
C ASP A 166 -70.97 -12.80 76.88
N MET A 167 -71.45 -12.67 75.64
CA MET A 167 -72.87 -12.63 75.29
C MET A 167 -73.56 -13.98 75.57
N GLU A 168 -72.96 -15.09 75.15
CA GLU A 168 -73.47 -16.45 75.40
C GLU A 168 -73.51 -16.78 76.90
N GLN A 169 -72.51 -16.33 77.65
CA GLN A 169 -72.48 -16.46 79.11
C GLN A 169 -73.62 -15.69 79.77
N TYR A 170 -73.87 -14.45 79.32
CA TYR A 170 -74.98 -13.65 79.83
C TYR A 170 -76.34 -14.31 79.56
N LEU A 171 -76.56 -14.80 78.33
CA LEU A 171 -77.81 -15.45 77.96
C LEU A 171 -78.04 -16.77 78.72
N SER A 172 -76.98 -17.48 79.10
CA SER A 172 -77.09 -18.75 79.83
C SER A 172 -77.22 -18.61 81.36
N THR A 173 -76.59 -17.60 81.97
CA THR A 173 -76.55 -17.44 83.43
C THR A 173 -77.33 -16.24 83.98
N GLY A 174 -77.62 -15.22 83.16
CA GLY A 174 -78.37 -14.01 83.56
C GLY A 174 -77.52 -12.88 84.16
N TYR A 175 -76.19 -13.04 84.27
CA TYR A 175 -75.27 -12.03 84.82
C TYR A 175 -73.92 -12.06 84.07
N LEU A 176 -73.24 -10.92 83.95
CA LEU A 176 -72.01 -10.75 83.15
C LEU A 176 -70.79 -10.51 84.06
N GLN A 177 -69.75 -11.35 83.99
CA GLN A 177 -68.51 -11.17 84.76
C GLN A 177 -67.44 -10.43 83.95
N ILE A 178 -67.54 -9.10 83.89
CA ILE A 178 -66.68 -8.26 83.03
C ILE A 178 -65.32 -7.93 83.69
N ALA A 179 -65.23 -7.99 85.02
CA ALA A 179 -64.14 -7.37 85.77
C ALA A 179 -62.81 -8.17 85.79
N GLU A 180 -62.83 -9.50 85.64
CA GLU A 180 -61.64 -10.33 85.95
C GLU A 180 -60.78 -10.74 84.73
N ARG A 181 -61.28 -10.66 83.49
CA ARG A 181 -60.51 -11.10 82.30
C ARG A 181 -59.78 -9.98 81.55
N ARG A 182 -60.05 -8.69 81.82
CA ARG A 182 -59.27 -7.57 81.27
C ARG A 182 -57.95 -7.38 82.04
N GLY A 183 -57.10 -8.41 82.01
CA GLY A 183 -55.71 -8.30 82.43
C GLY A 183 -54.93 -7.37 81.49
N LYS A 184 -54.77 -6.11 81.91
CA LYS A 184 -53.87 -5.07 81.37
C LYS A 184 -54.12 -4.64 79.92
N LEU A 185 -55.21 -3.89 79.72
CA LEU A 185 -55.19 -2.80 78.74
C LEU A 185 -54.27 -1.69 79.27
N VAL A 186 -52.99 -1.74 78.89
CA VAL A 186 -52.11 -0.56 78.95
C VAL A 186 -52.62 0.42 77.89
N PRO A 187 -52.83 1.72 78.20
CA PRO A 187 -53.24 2.70 77.19
C PRO A 187 -52.14 2.81 76.13
N ARG A 188 -52.34 2.17 74.97
CA ARG A 188 -51.49 2.41 73.81
C ARG A 188 -51.99 3.68 73.14
N VAL A 189 -51.29 4.76 73.42
CA VAL A 189 -51.34 6.05 72.72
C VAL A 189 -51.55 5.82 71.22
N LEU A 190 -52.59 6.44 70.65
CA LEU A 190 -52.77 6.57 69.21
C LEU A 190 -51.45 7.08 68.59
N PRO A 191 -50.87 6.43 67.57
CA PRO A 191 -49.93 7.13 66.73
C PRO A 191 -50.75 8.19 65.97
N ALA A 192 -50.44 9.45 66.23
CA ALA A 192 -50.92 10.57 65.45
C ALA A 192 -50.67 10.27 63.97
N VAL A 193 -51.74 10.27 63.17
CA VAL A 193 -51.64 10.48 61.73
C VAL A 193 -51.17 11.92 61.55
N LEU A 194 -49.85 12.12 61.61
CA LEU A 194 -49.22 13.30 61.07
C LEU A 194 -49.10 13.11 59.56
N GLY A 195 -50.18 13.43 58.87
CA GLY A 195 -50.09 13.93 57.50
C GLY A 195 -49.36 15.27 57.53
N GLY A 196 -48.02 15.21 57.52
CA GLY A 196 -47.14 16.37 57.52
C GLY A 196 -45.96 16.08 56.62
N ARG A 197 -46.08 16.52 55.36
CA ARG A 197 -45.00 16.61 54.37
C ARG A 197 -43.67 17.02 55.04
N ALA A 198 -42.72 16.10 55.09
CA ALA A 198 -41.30 16.43 55.16
C ALA A 198 -40.68 15.87 53.88
N GLY A 199 -40.32 16.76 52.97
CA GLY A 199 -39.70 16.40 51.72
C GLY A 199 -38.40 15.66 51.97
N CYS A 200 -38.32 14.42 51.50
CA CYS A 200 -37.03 13.84 51.16
C CYS A 200 -36.53 14.63 49.95
N CYS A 201 -35.70 15.64 50.22
CA CYS A 201 -34.78 16.18 49.24
C CYS A 201 -33.80 15.06 48.89
N TRP A 202 -34.19 14.16 47.99
CA TRP A 202 -33.22 13.58 47.09
C TRP A 202 -32.90 14.69 46.10
N ALA A 203 -31.90 15.50 46.46
CA ALA A 203 -31.20 16.27 45.46
C ALA A 203 -30.80 15.28 44.36
N PRO A 204 -31.12 15.52 43.08
CA PRO A 204 -30.29 14.92 42.06
C PRO A 204 -28.88 15.41 42.36
N ALA A 205 -27.94 14.49 42.56
CA ALA A 205 -26.55 14.83 42.35
C ALA A 205 -26.44 15.29 40.89
N SER A 206 -26.61 16.60 40.69
CA SER A 206 -26.08 17.30 39.54
C SER A 206 -24.59 17.03 39.58
N ILE A 207 -24.16 16.01 38.85
CA ILE A 207 -22.82 16.02 38.27
C ILE A 207 -22.85 17.26 37.38
N GLN A 208 -22.30 18.33 37.93
CA GLN A 208 -22.00 19.54 37.19
C GLN A 208 -21.00 19.14 36.10
N ASP A 209 -21.50 19.08 34.88
CA ASP A 209 -20.70 19.54 33.76
C ASP A 209 -20.36 21.02 34.02
N SER A 210 -19.09 21.31 34.27
CA SER A 210 -18.55 22.61 33.89
C SER A 210 -17.07 22.55 33.53
N PRO A 211 -16.64 23.46 32.64
CA PRO A 211 -15.68 23.14 31.61
C PRO A 211 -14.34 23.83 31.87
N THR A 212 -13.27 23.05 31.87
CA THR A 212 -11.90 23.47 31.55
C THR A 212 -11.14 22.16 31.46
N THR A 213 -10.72 21.70 30.28
CA THR A 213 -9.50 22.19 29.66
C THR A 213 -9.56 21.81 28.17
N LYS A 214 -9.64 22.82 27.29
CA LYS A 214 -9.13 22.67 25.92
C LYS A 214 -7.60 22.54 26.00
N ASN A 215 -7.04 21.81 25.05
CA ASN A 215 -5.63 21.48 24.81
C ASN A 215 -5.29 20.10 25.39
N ALA A 216 -5.38 19.03 24.60
CA ALA A 216 -4.47 18.77 23.48
C ALA A 216 -3.01 18.96 23.91
N LEU A 217 -2.58 18.14 24.86
CA LEU A 217 -1.23 17.60 24.86
C LEU A 217 -1.32 16.17 24.32
N VAL A 218 -1.47 16.07 23.00
CA VAL A 218 -1.02 14.88 22.27
C VAL A 218 0.47 15.10 22.08
N GLN A 219 1.27 14.71 23.07
CA GLN A 219 2.69 14.49 22.91
C GLN A 219 3.07 13.19 23.63
N SER A 220 3.67 12.32 22.84
CA SER A 220 4.48 11.15 23.19
C SER A 220 3.98 10.28 24.33
N VAL A 221 3.37 9.16 23.93
CA VAL A 221 3.94 7.89 24.34
C VAL A 221 4.41 7.17 23.08
N ASP A 222 5.65 7.50 22.70
CA ASP A 222 6.54 6.57 22.04
C ASP A 222 6.58 5.29 22.89
N HIS A 223 6.02 4.21 22.39
CA HIS A 223 6.45 2.88 22.80
C HIS A 223 7.64 2.51 21.94
N SER A 224 8.80 2.44 22.59
CA SER A 224 9.94 1.65 22.17
C SER A 224 9.48 0.30 21.63
N VAL A 225 9.60 0.14 20.32
CA VAL A 225 9.62 -1.16 19.66
C VAL A 225 11.03 -1.70 19.83
N ASP A 226 11.24 -2.52 20.84
CA ASP A 226 12.42 -3.39 20.90
C ASP A 226 12.03 -4.78 20.36
N LYS A 227 12.63 -5.07 19.20
CA LYS A 227 13.13 -6.36 18.73
C LYS A 227 12.26 -7.60 18.90
N ALA A 228 11.69 -8.03 17.77
CA ALA A 228 11.71 -9.43 17.39
C ALA A 228 12.15 -9.54 15.91
N GLU A 229 13.28 -10.20 15.72
CA GLU A 229 13.95 -10.51 14.46
C GLU A 229 13.10 -11.38 13.52
N LYS A 230 13.26 -11.15 12.19
CA LYS A 230 13.44 -12.13 11.08
C LYS A 230 12.77 -11.64 9.76
N PRO A 231 13.22 -12.11 8.58
CA PRO A 231 14.43 -11.67 7.87
C PRO A 231 14.09 -10.96 6.55
N CYS A 232 14.92 -10.00 6.16
CA CYS A 232 14.85 -9.35 4.85
C CYS A 232 15.15 -10.36 3.73
N LEU A 233 14.17 -10.61 2.87
CA LEU A 233 14.40 -11.09 1.50
C LEU A 233 14.79 -9.88 0.64
N THR A 234 16.03 -9.44 0.76
CA THR A 234 16.67 -8.54 -0.20
C THR A 234 18.02 -9.12 -0.56
N ALA A 235 18.00 -10.11 -1.44
CA ALA A 235 19.16 -10.56 -2.18
C ALA A 235 18.70 -10.94 -3.58
N GLY A 236 18.96 -10.04 -4.53
CA GLY A 236 18.84 -10.37 -5.95
C GLY A 236 18.22 -9.27 -6.80
N LEU A 237 18.83 -8.08 -6.81
CA LEU A 237 18.91 -7.19 -8.00
C LEU A 237 20.01 -6.13 -7.73
N ALA A 238 21.19 -6.63 -7.37
CA ALA A 238 22.46 -5.89 -7.44
C ALA A 238 23.33 -6.56 -8.51
N VAL A 239 22.78 -6.64 -9.72
CA VAL A 239 23.51 -6.88 -10.97
C VAL A 239 22.85 -5.90 -11.92
N TRP A 240 23.62 -5.07 -12.62
CA TRP A 240 23.19 -3.95 -13.51
C TRP A 240 23.33 -2.52 -12.96
N CYS A 241 24.36 -2.23 -12.15
CA CYS A 241 24.97 -0.88 -12.15
C CYS A 241 26.50 -0.87 -12.36
N ALA A 242 27.12 -2.03 -12.58
CA ALA A 242 28.57 -2.14 -12.86
C ALA A 242 28.89 -2.29 -14.36
N GLY A 243 28.07 -1.70 -15.23
CA GLY A 243 28.20 -1.82 -16.70
C GLY A 243 28.37 -0.50 -17.46
N ALA A 244 28.54 0.63 -16.78
CA ALA A 244 28.57 1.96 -17.40
C ALA A 244 29.83 2.78 -17.06
N ILE A 245 30.98 2.11 -16.89
CA ILE A 245 32.30 2.77 -16.83
C ILE A 245 33.27 1.93 -17.65
N LEU A 246 33.21 2.01 -18.98
CA LEU A 246 34.30 1.60 -19.89
C LEU A 246 34.02 2.07 -21.33
N THR A 247 33.76 3.36 -21.53
CA THR A 247 33.75 3.99 -22.85
C THR A 247 34.40 5.37 -22.78
N HIS A 248 35.72 5.39 -22.61
CA HIS A 248 36.54 6.55 -23.00
C HIS A 248 37.99 6.10 -23.27
N PRO A 249 38.45 6.02 -24.53
CA PRO A 249 39.84 5.75 -24.85
C PRO A 249 40.54 7.03 -25.28
N GLU A 250 40.75 7.98 -24.37
CA GLU A 250 41.70 9.08 -24.58
C GLU A 250 42.47 9.34 -23.30
N THR A 251 43.54 8.56 -23.08
CA THR A 251 44.80 8.93 -22.39
C THR A 251 45.58 7.66 -22.02
N ARG A 252 46.31 7.08 -22.98
CA ARG A 252 47.53 6.28 -22.71
C ARG A 252 48.50 6.38 -23.88
N LEU A 253 49.12 7.55 -24.03
CA LEU A 253 50.50 7.66 -24.51
C LEU A 253 51.42 7.72 -23.29
N CYS A 254 52.64 7.23 -23.44
CA CYS A 254 53.74 7.15 -22.47
C CYS A 254 53.74 5.92 -21.54
N VAL A 255 54.05 4.74 -22.10
CA VAL A 255 55.20 3.91 -21.68
C VAL A 255 55.50 2.95 -22.84
N LEU A 256 56.49 3.28 -23.69
CA LEU A 256 57.34 2.37 -24.48
C LEU A 256 58.20 3.19 -25.47
N SER A 257 59.27 3.77 -24.92
CA SER A 257 60.59 3.98 -25.55
C SER A 257 61.60 4.15 -24.42
#